data_AF-A0A329SCP5-F1
#
_entry.id   AF-A0A329SCP5-F1
#
_cell.length_a   1.000
_cell.length_b   1.000
_cell.length_c   1.000
_cell.angle_alpha   90.00
_cell.angle_beta   90.00
_cell.angle_gamma   90.00
#
_symmetry.space_group_name_H-M   'P 1'
#
loop_
_entity.id
_entity.type
_entity.pdbx_description
1 polymer ?
#
loop_
_entity_poly.entity_id
_entity_poly.type
_entity_poly.pdbx_seq_one_letter_code
_entity_poly.pdbx_strand_id
1 'polypeptide(L)'
;MRVLQITGLVLLWVWTGVQVATAASCSDQVSSGDKSVGISGEDAPTCPSGGGVGCFESTPCRFCMAFSTPQSSHLAACTTTTTTASSTSVYPTVTPSVAPTVAPTSTISDDDCTEALTVA
;
A
#
# COMPACT_ATOMS: atom_id res chain seq x y z
N MET A 1 -0.79 -58.73 1.65
CA MET A 1 -1.58 -57.78 0.82
C MET A 1 -2.07 -56.55 1.61
N ARG A 2 -2.40 -56.65 2.90
CA ARG A 2 -2.93 -55.51 3.71
C ARG A 2 -1.88 -54.48 4.17
N VAL A 3 -0.60 -54.85 4.23
CA VAL A 3 0.50 -53.95 4.67
C VAL A 3 0.87 -52.91 3.61
N LEU A 4 0.71 -53.24 2.32
CA LEU A 4 1.00 -52.34 1.20
C LEU A 4 -0.05 -51.22 1.02
N GLN A 5 -1.27 -51.38 1.56
CA GLN A 5 -2.30 -50.34 1.47
C GLN A 5 -2.10 -49.23 2.50
N ILE A 6 -1.56 -49.54 3.68
CA ILE A 6 -1.39 -48.57 4.77
C ILE A 6 -0.24 -47.62 4.47
N THR A 7 0.85 -48.11 3.85
CA THR A 7 1.99 -47.28 3.44
C THR A 7 1.64 -46.32 2.30
N GLY A 8 0.73 -46.70 1.40
CA GLY A 8 0.25 -45.84 0.31
C GLY A 8 -0.57 -44.65 0.82
N LEU A 9 -1.46 -44.89 1.78
CA LEU A 9 -2.26 -43.84 2.41
C LEU A 9 -1.39 -42.80 3.11
N VAL A 10 -0.40 -43.21 3.92
CA VAL A 10 0.48 -42.27 4.63
C VAL A 10 1.32 -41.41 3.66
N LEU A 11 1.80 -41.98 2.55
CA LEU A 11 2.51 -41.23 1.52
C LEU A 11 1.61 -40.22 0.78
N LEU A 12 0.32 -40.54 0.59
CA LEU A 12 -0.67 -39.63 -0.01
C LEU A 12 -0.98 -38.42 0.88
N TRP A 13 -1.01 -38.57 2.21
CA TRP A 13 -1.26 -37.46 3.14
C TRP A 13 -0.06 -36.52 3.30
N VAL A 14 1.17 -37.02 3.14
CA VAL A 14 2.38 -36.17 3.17
C VAL A 14 2.53 -35.36 1.88
N TRP A 15 1.98 -35.83 0.75
CA TRP A 15 2.08 -35.13 -0.53
C TRP A 15 1.08 -33.96 -0.68
N THR A 16 0.02 -33.93 0.11
CA THR A 16 -0.82 -32.73 0.28
C THR A 16 -0.09 -31.76 1.21
N GLY A 17 0.96 -31.12 0.68
CA GLY A 17 1.74 -30.13 1.41
C GLY A 17 0.82 -29.08 2.03
N VAL A 18 0.81 -29.01 3.36
CA VAL A 18 0.10 -27.97 4.10
C VAL A 18 0.81 -26.64 3.82
N GLN A 19 0.19 -25.81 2.99
CA GLN A 19 0.70 -24.48 2.69
C GLN A 19 0.34 -23.60 3.88
N VAL A 20 1.24 -23.52 4.88
CA VAL A 20 1.09 -22.58 5.98
C VAL A 20 1.37 -21.19 5.41
N ALA A 21 0.33 -20.52 4.93
CA ALA A 21 0.38 -19.10 4.63
C ALA A 21 0.57 -18.38 5.98
N THR A 22 1.80 -17.99 6.30
CA THR A 22 2.05 -17.03 7.37
C THR A 22 1.26 -15.78 7.01
N ALA A 23 0.24 -15.44 7.80
CA ALA A 23 -0.50 -14.20 7.60
C ALA A 23 0.52 -13.05 7.65
N ALA A 24 0.79 -12.43 6.48
CA ALA A 24 1.66 -11.28 6.39
C ALA A 24 1.02 -10.16 7.22
N SER A 25 1.78 -9.55 8.12
CA SER A 25 1.29 -8.39 8.87
C SER A 25 0.98 -7.24 7.91
N CYS A 26 0.08 -6.33 8.28
CA CYS A 26 -0.24 -5.17 7.42
C CYS A 26 1.01 -4.36 7.05
N SER A 27 2.01 -4.29 7.95
CA SER A 27 3.29 -3.66 7.66
C SER A 27 4.12 -4.41 6.63
N ASP A 28 4.05 -5.74 6.55
CA ASP A 28 4.80 -6.53 5.57
C ASP A 28 4.31 -6.29 4.14
N GLN A 29 3.02 -6.01 4.00
CA GLN A 29 2.38 -5.77 2.71
C GLN A 29 2.68 -4.38 2.12
N VAL A 30 3.26 -3.46 2.90
CA VAL A 30 3.72 -2.17 2.39
C VAL A 30 5.05 -2.32 1.64
N SER A 31 5.13 -1.70 0.47
CA SER A 31 6.33 -1.66 -0.36
C SER A 31 7.53 -1.08 0.40
N SER A 32 8.75 -1.51 0.03
CA SER A 32 9.98 -0.95 0.58
C SER A 32 10.14 0.55 0.30
N GLY A 33 9.60 1.04 -0.82
CA GLY A 33 9.61 2.47 -1.17
C GLY A 33 8.79 3.31 -0.17
N ASP A 34 7.56 2.87 0.10
CA ASP A 34 6.65 3.51 1.05
C ASP A 34 7.20 3.50 2.48
N LYS A 35 7.78 2.36 2.90
CA LYS A 35 8.49 2.23 4.18
C LYS A 35 9.62 3.25 4.33
N SER A 36 10.37 3.49 3.25
CA SER A 36 11.50 4.43 3.25
C SER A 36 11.06 5.89 3.39
N VAL A 37 9.81 6.21 3.02
CA VAL A 37 9.21 7.53 3.21
C VAL A 37 8.26 7.59 4.41
N GLY A 38 8.33 6.63 5.33
CA GLY A 38 7.63 6.68 6.60
C GLY A 38 6.16 6.29 6.53
N ILE A 39 5.76 5.56 5.50
CA ILE A 39 4.44 4.92 5.38
C ILE A 39 4.56 3.47 5.85
N SER A 40 3.64 3.04 6.70
CA SER A 40 3.50 1.65 7.16
C SER A 40 2.04 1.21 7.10
N GLY A 41 1.78 -0.05 7.45
CA GLY A 41 0.46 -0.64 7.45
C GLY A 41 0.10 -1.16 8.83
N GLU A 42 -1.14 -0.93 9.27
CA GLU A 42 -1.67 -1.46 10.52
C GLU A 42 -3.07 -2.03 10.35
N ASP A 43 -3.46 -2.91 11.27
CA ASP A 43 -4.77 -3.54 11.25
C ASP A 43 -5.86 -2.49 11.50
N ALA A 44 -6.87 -2.53 10.65
CA ALA A 44 -7.97 -1.58 10.61
C ALA A 44 -9.25 -2.33 10.21
N PRO A 45 -9.96 -2.93 11.18
CA PRO A 45 -11.19 -3.68 10.91
C PRO A 45 -12.34 -2.79 10.40
N THR A 46 -12.18 -1.47 10.48
CA THR A 46 -13.10 -0.49 9.88
C THR A 46 -12.92 -0.35 8.36
N CYS A 47 -11.85 -0.89 7.79
CA CYS A 47 -11.65 -0.85 6.34
C CYS A 47 -12.71 -1.74 5.65
N PRO A 48 -13.44 -1.20 4.66
CA PRO A 48 -14.41 -1.97 3.91
C PRO A 48 -13.73 -3.04 3.07
N SER A 49 -14.40 -4.18 2.89
CA SER A 49 -13.85 -5.35 2.17
C SER A 49 -13.51 -5.10 0.70
N GLY A 50 -14.00 -3.99 0.12
CA GLY A 50 -13.67 -3.55 -1.24
C GLY A 50 -12.50 -2.57 -1.34
N GLY A 51 -11.79 -2.32 -0.23
CA GLY A 51 -10.81 -1.24 -0.16
C GLY A 51 -11.47 0.14 -0.12
N GLY A 52 -10.65 1.18 -0.02
CA GLY A 52 -11.09 2.56 0.13
C GLY A 52 -9.87 3.46 0.28
N VAL A 53 -10.07 4.78 0.29
CA VAL A 53 -8.96 5.73 0.44
C VAL A 53 -8.22 5.43 1.75
N GLY A 54 -6.95 5.04 1.65
CA GLY A 54 -6.10 4.69 2.79
C GLY A 54 -6.22 3.25 3.29
N CYS A 55 -7.07 2.40 2.69
CA CYS A 55 -7.20 0.98 3.02
C CYS A 55 -6.56 0.11 1.95
N PHE A 56 -6.12 -1.08 2.35
CA PHE A 56 -5.57 -2.07 1.45
C PHE A 56 -6.72 -2.79 0.75
N GLU A 57 -6.49 -3.27 -0.46
CA GLU A 57 -7.49 -4.06 -1.15
C GLU A 57 -7.66 -5.42 -0.47
N SER A 58 -8.93 -5.85 -0.31
CA SER A 58 -9.29 -7.19 0.16
C SER A 58 -8.75 -7.61 1.53
N THR A 59 -8.14 -6.71 2.30
CA THR A 59 -7.56 -6.99 3.61
C THR A 59 -7.93 -5.87 4.61
N PRO A 60 -8.13 -6.19 5.89
CA PRO A 60 -8.48 -5.21 6.93
C PRO A 60 -7.23 -4.42 7.38
N CYS A 61 -6.50 -3.83 6.44
CA CYS A 61 -5.29 -3.06 6.69
C CYS A 61 -5.47 -1.62 6.21
N ARG A 62 -4.90 -0.65 6.94
CA ARG A 62 -4.79 0.74 6.50
C ARG A 62 -3.36 1.21 6.43
N PHE A 63 -3.10 2.17 5.56
CA PHE A 63 -1.85 2.92 5.56
C PHE A 63 -1.84 3.88 6.75
N CYS A 64 -0.69 3.99 7.40
CA CYS A 64 -0.47 4.86 8.53
C CYS A 64 0.94 5.46 8.49
N MET A 65 1.12 6.60 9.13
CA MET A 65 2.40 7.30 9.24
C MET A 65 3.23 6.69 10.36
N ALA A 66 4.38 6.09 10.01
CA ALA A 66 5.37 5.61 10.97
C ALA A 66 6.32 6.71 11.45
N PHE A 67 6.70 7.62 10.54
CA PHE A 67 7.43 8.85 10.86
C PHE A 67 7.08 9.94 9.85
N SER A 68 7.19 11.20 10.28
CA SER A 68 6.75 12.35 9.49
C SER A 68 7.66 12.63 8.29
N THR A 69 7.11 12.52 7.09
CA THR A 69 7.71 12.96 5.83
C THR A 69 6.64 13.69 5.00
N PRO A 70 7.01 14.39 3.91
CA PRO A 70 6.02 14.97 3.00
C PRO A 70 5.04 13.94 2.42
N GLN A 71 5.44 12.67 2.33
CA GLN A 71 4.63 11.60 1.73
C GLN A 71 3.80 10.83 2.76
N SER A 72 4.11 10.92 4.05
CA SER A 72 3.33 10.27 5.10
C SER A 72 2.47 11.26 5.89
N SER A 73 2.68 12.58 5.76
CA SER A 73 2.02 13.61 6.56
C SER A 73 0.51 13.69 6.40
N HIS A 74 -0.03 13.10 5.34
CA HIS A 74 -1.48 13.04 5.10
C HIS A 74 -2.14 11.80 5.71
N LEU A 75 -1.35 10.88 6.26
CA LEU A 75 -1.83 9.66 6.91
C LEU A 75 -1.95 9.87 8.42
N ALA A 76 -2.87 9.13 9.04
CA ALA A 76 -2.93 9.06 10.51
C ALA A 76 -1.69 8.35 11.06
N ALA A 77 -1.19 8.76 12.22
CA ALA A 77 -0.08 8.10 12.89
C ALA A 77 -0.43 6.63 13.21
N CYS A 78 0.52 5.72 13.00
CA CYS A 78 0.30 4.32 13.38
C CYS A 78 0.17 4.23 14.91
N THR A 79 -0.80 3.45 15.37
CA THR A 79 -1.10 3.24 16.80
C THR A 79 -0.02 2.44 17.51
N THR A 80 0.72 1.61 16.78
CA THR A 80 1.82 0.78 17.30
C THR A 80 3.16 1.53 17.39
N THR A 81 3.31 2.66 16.68
CA THR A 81 4.47 3.55 16.84
C THR A 81 4.27 4.43 18.06
N THR A 82 4.56 3.89 19.24
CA THR A 82 4.90 4.70 20.41
C THR A 82 6.28 5.33 20.19
N THR A 83 6.40 6.21 19.20
CA THR A 83 7.55 7.10 19.05
C THR A 83 6.99 8.48 18.74
N THR A 84 6.74 9.21 19.81
CA THR A 84 6.44 10.64 19.84
C THR A 84 7.36 11.41 18.90
N ALA A 85 6.91 11.71 17.69
CA ALA A 85 7.41 12.82 16.92
C ALA A 85 6.31 13.88 16.93
N SER A 86 6.40 14.80 17.90
CA SER A 86 5.60 16.02 17.92
C SER A 86 5.62 16.66 16.54
N SER A 87 4.45 16.69 15.90
CA SER A 87 4.23 17.39 14.64
C SER A 87 4.31 18.89 14.92
N THR A 88 5.49 19.49 14.79
CA THR A 88 5.57 20.93 14.56
C THR A 88 5.06 21.17 13.14
N SER A 89 3.75 21.43 13.04
CA SER A 89 3.11 21.93 11.84
C SER A 89 3.68 23.32 11.53
N VAL A 90 4.74 23.38 10.73
CA VAL A 90 5.14 24.62 10.05
C VAL A 90 4.28 24.73 8.79
N TYR A 91 3.13 25.39 8.94
CA TYR A 91 2.37 25.88 7.81
C TYR A 91 3.27 26.87 7.04
N PRO A 92 3.63 26.65 5.76
CA PRO A 92 4.28 27.69 5.01
C PRO A 92 3.28 28.84 4.87
N THR A 93 3.55 29.95 5.54
CA THR A 93 2.83 31.21 5.30
C THR A 93 3.22 31.65 3.90
N VAL A 94 2.39 31.29 2.92
CA VAL A 94 2.49 31.82 1.57
C VAL A 94 2.07 33.29 1.60
N THR A 95 3.06 34.19 1.63
CA THR A 95 2.84 35.61 1.36
C THR A 95 2.37 35.74 -0.10
N PRO A 96 1.19 36.33 -0.39
CA PRO A 96 0.79 36.56 -1.77
C PRO A 96 1.66 37.68 -2.37
N SER A 97 2.62 37.31 -3.22
CA SER A 97 3.38 38.25 -4.05
C SER A 97 2.64 38.47 -5.37
N VAL A 98 2.16 39.69 -5.56
CA VAL A 98 1.36 40.15 -6.70
C VAL A 98 2.18 40.15 -8.00
N ALA A 99 1.51 39.88 -9.13
CA ALA A 99 1.99 39.56 -10.48
C ALA A 99 2.88 40.63 -11.20
N PRO A 100 3.45 40.31 -12.39
CA PRO A 100 2.68 40.63 -13.60
C PRO A 100 2.61 39.52 -14.68
N THR A 101 1.46 39.52 -15.35
CA THR A 101 1.10 38.80 -16.58
C THR A 101 2.13 38.96 -17.70
N VAL A 102 2.59 37.83 -18.26
CA VAL A 102 2.99 37.75 -19.67
C VAL A 102 2.53 36.42 -20.26
N ALA A 103 1.56 36.50 -21.18
CA ALA A 103 1.27 35.48 -22.19
C ALA A 103 1.74 36.04 -23.55
N PRO A 104 2.22 35.22 -24.51
CA PRO A 104 1.34 34.31 -25.27
C PRO A 104 1.88 32.88 -25.55
N THR A 105 0.96 31.90 -25.57
CA THR A 105 0.60 30.93 -26.66
C THR A 105 1.69 30.57 -27.70
N SER A 106 1.99 29.35 -28.17
CA SER A 106 1.36 28.01 -28.33
C SER A 106 2.47 27.08 -28.90
N THR A 107 2.54 25.78 -28.64
CA THR A 107 2.06 24.75 -29.59
C THR A 107 1.82 23.38 -28.93
N ILE A 108 0.73 22.78 -29.40
CA ILE A 108 0.13 21.47 -29.11
C ILE A 108 0.99 20.33 -29.65
N SER A 109 1.02 19.20 -28.93
CA SER A 109 0.88 17.85 -29.50
C SER A 109 0.40 16.90 -28.41
N ASP A 110 -0.91 16.70 -28.40
CA ASP A 110 -1.54 15.46 -27.97
C ASP A 110 -0.92 14.29 -28.77
N ASP A 111 -0.49 13.24 -28.08
CA ASP A 111 -0.32 11.90 -28.64
C ASP A 111 -0.49 10.94 -27.44
N ASP A 112 -1.72 10.51 -27.17
CA ASP A 112 -2.28 9.27 -27.73
C ASP A 112 -2.01 8.07 -26.80
N CYS A 113 -2.90 7.88 -25.81
CA CYS A 113 -3.16 6.54 -25.29
C CYS A 113 -4.16 5.86 -26.24
N THR A 114 -3.79 5.61 -27.50
CA THR A 114 -4.52 4.65 -28.32
C THR A 114 -4.10 3.26 -27.90
N GLU A 115 -5.04 2.56 -27.28
CA GLU A 115 -5.01 1.13 -27.10
C GLU A 115 -5.04 0.45 -28.48
N ALA A 116 -3.87 0.11 -29.00
CA ALA A 116 -3.73 -0.87 -30.06
C ALA A 116 -3.35 -2.23 -29.44
N LEU A 117 -4.36 -2.96 -28.97
CA LEU A 117 -4.26 -4.41 -28.84
C LEU A 117 -5.25 -5.07 -29.82
N THR A 118 -4.83 -5.11 -31.08
CA THR A 118 -5.37 -6.08 -32.05
C THR A 118 -5.04 -7.50 -31.57
N VAL A 119 -6.05 -8.22 -31.11
CA VAL A 119 -6.04 -9.69 -31.07
C VAL A 119 -6.71 -10.20 -32.35
N ALA A 120 -6.02 -11.17 -32.95
CA ALA A 120 -6.31 -11.84 -34.22
C ALA A 120 -7.66 -12.55 -34.29
#